data_AF-J3F0S2-F1
#
_entry.id   AF-J3F0S2-F1
#
_cell.length_a   1.000
_cell.length_b   1.000
_cell.length_c   1.000
_cell.angle_alpha   90.00
_cell.angle_beta   90.00
_cell.angle_gamma   90.00
#
_symmetry.space_group_name_H-M   'P 1'
#
loop_
_entity.id
_entity.type
_entity.pdbx_description
1 polymer ?
#
loop_
_entity_poly.entity_id
_entity_poly.type
_entity_poly.pdbx_seq_one_letter_code
_entity_poly.pdbx_strand_id
1 'polypeptide(L)' 'MRRWIALAEIVADQTRDLVDVLNVFPVPDADTGTNVLLTLRSASDALHRLGWAADAAQVARAAADGAVRGAR' A
#
# COMPACT_ATOMS: atom_id res chain seq x y z
N MET A 1 -12.69 -3.82 2.70
CA MET A 1 -11.50 -3.50 1.90
C MET A 1 -11.01 -2.07 2.09
N ARG A 2 -11.79 -1.02 1.76
CA ARG A 2 -11.37 0.40 1.93
C ARG A 2 -10.80 0.72 3.32
N ARG A 3 -11.54 0.39 4.38
CA ARG A 3 -11.10 0.56 5.78
C ARG A 3 -9.84 -0.24 6.11
N TRP A 4 -9.69 -1.44 5.54
CA TRP A 4 -8.53 -2.28 5.78
C TRP A 4 -7.27 -1.67 5.15
N ILE A 5 -7.35 -1.17 3.91
CA ILE A 5 -6.25 -0.46 3.24
C ILE A 5 -5.87 0.81 4.02
N ALA A 6 -6.85 1.60 4.46
CA ALA A 6 -6.59 2.80 5.26
C ALA A 6 -5.87 2.49 6.59
N LEU A 7 -6.26 1.41 7.28
CA LEU A 7 -5.57 0.99 8.51
C LEU A 7 -4.17 0.42 8.20
N ALA A 8 -4.03 -0.33 7.12
CA ALA A 8 -2.73 -0.86 6.69
C ALA A 8 -1.76 0.28 6.35
N GLU A 9 -2.23 1.34 5.68
CA GLU A 9 -1.44 2.54 5.38
C GLU A 9 -0.91 3.20 6.66
N ILE A 10 -1.76 3.36 7.68
CA ILE A 10 -1.35 3.90 8.99
C ILE A 10 -0.30 3.01 9.65
N VAL A 11 -0.52 1.70 9.68
CA VAL A 11 0.43 0.76 10.29
C VAL A 11 1.76 0.77 9.54
N ALA A 12 1.75 0.76 8.20
CA ALA A 12 2.95 0.81 7.39
C ALA A 12 3.73 2.12 7.59
N ASP A 13 3.05 3.26 7.74
CA ASP A 13 3.72 4.53 8.02
C ASP A 13 4.44 4.52 9.38
N GLN A 14 3.84 3.86 10.38
CA GLN A 14 4.42 3.70 11.71
C GLN A 14 5.56 2.67 11.79
N THR A 15 5.57 1.68 10.90
CA THR A 15 6.52 0.55 10.96
C THR A 15 7.55 0.54 9.85
N ARG A 16 7.51 1.46 8.86
CA ARG A 16 8.40 1.43 7.69
C ARG A 16 9.89 1.35 8.08
N ASP A 17 10.34 2.16 9.04
CA ASP A 17 11.74 2.21 9.45
C ASP A 17 12.18 0.87 10.10
N LEU A 18 11.26 0.22 10.84
CA LEU A 18 11.50 -1.12 11.40
C LEU A 18 11.61 -2.17 10.28
N VAL A 19 10.73 -2.11 9.28
CA VAL A 19 10.74 -3.04 8.14
C VAL A 19 11.99 -2.84 7.28
N ASP A 20 12.39 -1.60 7.02
CA ASP A 20 13.61 -1.24 6.29
C ASP A 20 14.87 -1.86 6.94
N VAL A 21 14.93 -1.88 8.28
CA VAL A 21 16.04 -2.48 9.03
C VAL A 21 15.96 -4.01 9.10
N LEU A 22 14.75 -4.59 9.06
CA LEU A 22 14.58 -6.05 9.08
C LEU A 22 14.92 -6.71 7.74
N ASN A 23 14.67 -6.05 6.61
CA ASN A 23 14.94 -6.63 5.29
C ASN A 23 16.42 -6.52 4.91
N VAL A 24 17.22 -7.48 5.35
CA VAL A 24 18.68 -7.55 5.11
C VAL A 24 19.08 -8.52 3.99
N PHE A 25 18.15 -9.01 3.15
CA PHE A 25 18.42 -10.09 2.19
C PHE A 25 18.18 -9.68 0.72
N PRO A 26 19.10 -9.97 -0.22
CA PRO A 26 20.51 -10.36 -0.06
C PRO A 26 21.43 -9.15 0.22
N VAL A 27 20.93 -7.92 0.04
CA VAL A 27 21.62 -6.65 0.29
C VAL A 27 20.60 -5.72 0.97
N PRO A 28 20.96 -4.97 2.02
CA PRO A 28 20.07 -3.97 2.60
C PRO A 28 19.82 -2.86 1.56
N ASP A 29 18.62 -2.81 0.99
CA ASP A 29 18.14 -1.69 0.19
C ASP A 29 17.59 -0.55 1.07
N ALA A 30 17.27 -0.87 2.33
CA ALA A 30 16.75 0.04 3.35
C ALA A 30 15.51 0.83 2.86
N ASP A 31 14.77 0.27 1.90
CA ASP A 31 13.61 0.91 1.28
C ASP A 31 12.36 0.03 1.27
N THR A 32 12.44 -1.20 1.79
CA THR A 32 11.33 -2.17 1.75
C THR A 32 10.06 -1.68 2.45
N GLY A 33 10.18 -1.15 3.67
CA GLY A 33 9.09 -0.52 4.41
C GLY A 33 8.57 0.73 3.71
N THR A 34 9.47 1.53 3.14
CA THR A 34 9.10 2.69 2.31
C THR A 34 8.28 2.25 1.09
N ASN A 35 8.71 1.21 0.37
CA ASN A 35 8.04 0.64 -0.79
C ASN A 35 6.65 0.07 -0.42
N VAL A 36 6.51 -0.58 0.73
CA VAL A 36 5.21 -1.05 1.25
C VAL A 36 4.27 0.13 1.52
N LEU A 37 4.76 1.20 2.17
CA LEU A 37 3.97 2.40 2.43
C LEU A 37 3.50 3.07 1.12
N LEU A 38 4.39 3.24 0.14
CA LEU A 38 4.06 3.84 -1.16
C LEU A 38 3.05 3.00 -1.94
N THR A 39 3.16 1.67 -1.86
CA THR A 39 2.20 0.72 -2.43
C THR A 39 0.81 0.91 -1.82
N LEU A 40 0.71 1.01 -0.49
CA LEU A 40 -0.56 1.17 0.23
C LEU A 40 -1.20 2.54 -0.04
N ARG A 41 -0.41 3.62 -0.02
CA ARG A 41 -0.86 4.97 -0.40
C ARG A 41 -1.44 4.99 -1.80
N SER A 42 -0.77 4.35 -2.76
CA SER A 42 -1.23 4.32 -4.15
C SER A 42 -2.51 3.51 -4.34
N ALA A 43 -2.70 2.43 -3.56
CA ALA A 43 -3.96 1.71 -3.50
C ALA A 43 -5.08 2.56 -2.86
N SER A 44 -4.77 3.27 -1.78
CA SER A 44 -5.68 4.19 -1.07
C SER A 44 -6.18 5.30 -2.01
N ASP A 45 -5.28 5.94 -2.75
CA ASP A 45 -5.60 6.97 -3.74
C ASP A 45 -6.48 6.44 -4.88
N ALA A 46 -6.20 5.22 -5.38
CA ALA A 46 -7.03 4.58 -6.39
C ALA A 46 -8.45 4.31 -5.87
N LEU A 47 -8.58 3.91 -4.61
CA LEU A 47 -9.87 3.75 -3.95
C LEU A 47 -10.60 5.07 -3.76
N HIS A 48 -9.92 6.16 -3.37
CA HIS A 48 -10.56 7.47 -3.19
C HIS A 48 -11.19 8.01 -4.49
N ARG A 49 -10.67 7.61 -5.66
CA ARG A 49 -11.26 7.96 -6.96
C ARG A 49 -12.49 7.14 -7.34
N LEU A 50 -12.74 6.01 -6.67
CA LEU A 50 -13.94 5.21 -6.89
C LEU A 50 -15.13 5.73 -6.08
N GLY A 51 -16.25 5.93 -6.75
CA GLY A 51 -17.53 6.24 -6.11
C GLY A 51 -18.00 5.16 -5.13
N TRP A 52 -18.93 5.55 -4.25
CA TRP A 52 -19.47 4.70 -3.18
C TRP A 52 -20.35 3.55 -3.70
N ALA A 53 -20.89 3.69 -4.91
CA ALA A 53 -21.69 2.64 -5.58
C ALA A 53 -20.84 1.52 -6.20
N ALA A 54 -19.49 1.61 -6.14
CA ALA A 54 -18.62 0.60 -6.70
C ALA A 54 -18.77 -0.74 -5.98
N ASP A 55 -18.87 -1.82 -6.76
CA ASP A 55 -18.98 -3.18 -6.23
C ASP A 55 -17.62 -3.69 -5.70
N ALA A 56 -17.65 -4.88 -5.08
CA ALA A 56 -16.46 -5.48 -4.49
C ALA A 56 -15.36 -5.78 -5.52
N ALA A 57 -15.72 -6.15 -6.76
CA ALA A 57 -14.75 -6.48 -7.81
C ALA A 57 -14.05 -5.22 -8.32
N GLN A 58 -14.80 -4.12 -8.49
CA GLN A 58 -14.28 -2.80 -8.85
C GLN A 58 -13.35 -2.26 -7.77
N VAL A 59 -13.74 -2.37 -6.49
CA VAL A 59 -12.91 -1.97 -5.35
C VAL A 59 -11.62 -2.79 -5.30
N ALA A 60 -11.70 -4.12 -5.49
CA ALA A 60 -10.53 -4.98 -5.48
C ALA A 60 -9.56 -4.67 -6.63
N ARG A 61 -10.10 -4.46 -7.84
CA ARG A 61 -9.31 -4.13 -9.03
C ARG A 61 -8.63 -2.77 -8.90
N ALA A 62 -9.34 -1.74 -8.43
CA ALA A 62 -8.74 -0.42 -8.26
C ALA A 62 -7.61 -0.43 -7.21
N ALA A 63 -7.79 -1.15 -6.10
CA ALA A 63 -6.75 -1.30 -5.10
C ALA A 63 -5.51 -2.03 -5.66
N ALA A 64 -5.71 -3.15 -6.37
CA ALA A 64 -4.61 -3.91 -6.98
C ALA A 64 -3.87 -3.07 -8.04
N ASP A 65 -4.61 -2.42 -8.94
CA ASP A 65 -4.03 -1.58 -9.99
C ASP A 65 -3.30 -0.36 -9.41
N GLY A 66 -3.82 0.21 -8.30
CA GLY A 66 -3.17 1.30 -7.56
C GLY A 66 -1.87 0.85 -6.92
N ALA A 67 -1.89 -0.29 -6.22
CA ALA A 67 -0.71 -0.89 -5.59
C ALA A 67 0.41 -1.16 -6.61
N VAL A 68 0.09 -1.84 -7.72
CA VAL A 68 1.09 -2.22 -8.74
C VAL A 68 1.74 -1.01 -9.41
N ARG A 69 0.98 0.07 -9.64
CA ARG A 69 1.51 1.26 -10.32
C ARG A 69 2.36 2.16 -9.42
N GLY A 70 2.14 2.09 -8.10
CA GLY A 70 2.80 2.95 -7.13
C GLY A 70 3.88 2.29 -6.28
N ALA A 71 4.13 0.99 -6.46
CA ALA A 71 5.24 0.29 -5.85
C ALA A 71 6.55 0.69 -6.56
N ARG A 72 7.13 1.83 -6.18
CA ARG A 72 8.46 2.32 -6.58
C ARG A 72 9.01 3.29 -5.54
#